data_AF-A0A7W8TAE8-F1
#
_entry.id   AF-A0A7W8TAE8-F1
#
_cell.length_a   1.000
_cell.length_b   1.000
_cell.length_c   1.000
_cell.angle_alpha   90.00
_cell.angle_beta   90.00
_cell.angle_gamma   90.00
#
_symmetry.space_group_name_H-M   'P 1'
#
loop_
_entity.id
_entity.type
_entity.pdbx_description
1 polymer ?
#
loop_
_entity_poly.entity_id
_entity_poly.type
_entity_poly.pdbx_seq_one_letter_code
_entity_poly.pdbx_strand_id
1 'polypeptide(L)'
;MKNVSMLIGGEQTQARNRASFERRNPLDGEVATRAPAATVEDAVAAVDAAAAAFPVWSALGPSARRALLTKAAHALEAKADAFAAAMAAETGASGIWAGFNVHLSLDRVTPDMRIYHDESFGPVKPIVRVRSEEAAIACANDNEYGLSAAVFSRDTARALNVAKCIESGICHVNGPTVHDEAQMPFGGVKASGFGRFGGKAGIAEFTDLRWVTLQTTPRHYPF
;
A
#
# COMPACT_ATOMS: atom_id res chain seq x y z
N MET A 1 10.46 10.76 -29.38
CA MET A 1 10.75 9.32 -29.22
C MET A 1 12.04 9.10 -28.43
N LYS A 2 11.97 8.55 -27.21
CA LYS A 2 13.16 8.12 -26.45
C LYS A 2 13.37 6.61 -26.64
N ASN A 3 14.59 6.19 -27.00
CA ASN A 3 14.96 4.78 -26.97
C ASN A 3 15.53 4.47 -25.58
N VAL A 4 14.99 3.46 -24.90
CA VAL A 4 15.49 3.01 -23.59
C VAL A 4 16.18 1.66 -23.71
N SER A 5 17.08 1.38 -22.78
CA SER A 5 17.80 0.12 -22.65
C SER A 5 17.40 -0.58 -21.35
N MET A 6 17.57 -1.90 -21.30
CA MET A 6 17.61 -2.62 -20.02
C MET A 6 18.95 -2.36 -19.34
N LEU A 7 19.00 -2.52 -18.03
CA LEU A 7 20.25 -2.51 -17.25
C LEU A 7 20.44 -3.89 -16.64
N ILE A 8 21.41 -4.65 -17.13
CA ILE A 8 21.71 -6.01 -16.65
C ILE A 8 23.19 -6.06 -16.25
N GLY A 9 23.47 -6.41 -14.99
CA GLY A 9 24.84 -6.46 -14.48
C GLY A 9 25.60 -5.12 -14.49
N GLY A 10 24.87 -3.99 -14.51
CA GLY A 10 25.46 -2.66 -14.60
C GLY A 10 25.67 -2.15 -16.04
N GLU A 11 25.39 -2.99 -17.04
CA GLU A 11 25.56 -2.65 -18.46
C GLU A 11 24.21 -2.35 -19.12
N GLN A 12 24.19 -1.35 -20.01
CA GLN A 12 23.03 -1.05 -20.83
C GLN A 12 22.91 -2.07 -21.97
N THR A 13 21.79 -2.80 -22.01
CA THR A 13 21.59 -3.88 -22.99
C THR A 13 20.24 -3.79 -23.70
N GLN A 14 20.19 -4.36 -24.89
CA GLN A 14 18.96 -4.61 -25.65
C GLN A 14 18.50 -6.06 -25.45
N ALA A 15 17.29 -6.39 -25.89
CA ALA A 15 16.81 -7.76 -25.86
C ALA A 15 17.72 -8.66 -26.70
N ARG A 16 17.99 -9.89 -26.25
CA ARG A 16 18.86 -10.85 -26.97
C ARG A 16 18.39 -11.13 -28.39
N ASN A 17 17.08 -11.24 -28.58
CA ASN A 17 16.46 -11.42 -29.89
C ASN A 17 16.26 -10.10 -30.66
N ARG A 18 16.74 -8.97 -30.12
CA ARG A 18 16.59 -7.60 -30.64
C ARG A 18 15.13 -7.13 -30.79
N ALA A 19 14.18 -7.83 -30.18
CA ALA A 19 12.79 -7.41 -30.19
C ALA A 19 12.60 -6.12 -29.38
N SER A 20 11.68 -5.28 -29.81
CA SER A 20 11.31 -4.04 -29.12
C SER A 20 9.81 -3.78 -29.25
N PHE A 21 9.28 -2.98 -28.34
CA PHE A 21 7.91 -2.50 -28.38
C PHE A 21 7.85 -1.00 -28.15
N GLU A 22 6.80 -0.38 -28.68
CA GLU A 22 6.52 1.04 -28.51
C GLU A 22 5.48 1.24 -27.42
N ARG A 23 5.73 2.20 -26.54
CA ARG A 23 4.71 2.77 -25.65
C ARG A 23 4.25 4.08 -26.25
N ARG A 24 2.95 4.16 -26.51
CA ARG A 24 2.30 5.31 -27.11
C ARG A 24 1.54 6.06 -26.04
N ASN A 25 1.60 7.38 -26.10
CA ASN A 25 0.82 8.24 -25.24
C ASN A 25 -0.67 7.97 -25.52
N PRO A 26 -1.48 7.62 -24.50
CA PRO A 26 -2.89 7.28 -24.71
C PRO A 26 -3.75 8.47 -25.12
N LEU A 27 -3.27 9.71 -24.97
CA LEU A 27 -4.04 10.92 -25.27
C LEU A 27 -3.95 11.34 -26.75
N ASP A 28 -2.78 11.18 -27.37
CA ASP A 28 -2.50 11.67 -28.73
C ASP A 28 -1.97 10.58 -29.68
N GLY A 29 -1.61 9.39 -29.16
CA GLY A 29 -1.09 8.26 -29.94
C GLY A 29 0.40 8.36 -30.31
N GLU A 30 1.08 9.45 -29.92
CA GLU A 30 2.49 9.67 -30.21
C GLU A 30 3.37 8.65 -29.50
N VAL A 31 4.50 8.29 -30.13
CA VAL A 31 5.44 7.32 -29.53
C VAL A 31 6.26 7.99 -28.43
N ALA A 32 5.90 7.72 -27.18
CA ALA A 32 6.61 8.19 -26.00
C ALA A 32 8.00 7.53 -25.91
N THR A 33 8.01 6.20 -25.89
CA THR A 33 9.23 5.41 -25.67
C THR A 33 9.24 4.14 -26.51
N ARG A 34 10.41 3.77 -27.04
CA ARG A 34 10.67 2.41 -27.57
C ARG A 34 11.58 1.68 -26.60
N ALA A 35 11.16 0.49 -26.16
CA ALA A 35 11.90 -0.33 -25.21
C ALA A 35 12.16 -1.73 -25.75
N PRO A 36 13.27 -2.38 -25.36
CA PRO A 36 13.51 -3.79 -25.66
C PRO A 36 12.42 -4.68 -25.05
N ALA A 37 11.97 -5.67 -25.82
CA ALA A 37 11.07 -6.72 -25.35
C ALA A 37 11.91 -7.89 -24.80
N ALA A 38 12.16 -7.86 -23.48
CA ALA A 38 13.01 -8.83 -22.80
C ALA A 38 12.57 -10.27 -23.06
N THR A 39 13.54 -11.16 -23.35
CA THR A 39 13.29 -12.60 -23.43
C THR A 39 13.41 -13.27 -22.07
N VAL A 40 13.06 -14.56 -21.98
CA VAL A 40 13.28 -15.36 -20.77
C VAL A 40 14.76 -15.40 -20.42
N GLU A 41 15.64 -15.50 -21.42
CA GLU A 41 17.10 -15.51 -21.24
C GLU A 41 17.64 -14.16 -20.76
N ASP A 42 17.02 -13.04 -21.15
CA ASP A 42 17.34 -11.72 -20.61
C ASP A 42 16.97 -11.65 -19.12
N ALA A 43 15.79 -12.16 -18.75
CA ALA A 43 15.36 -12.23 -17.35
C ALA A 43 16.27 -13.12 -16.50
N VAL A 44 16.65 -14.30 -17.01
CA VAL A 44 17.62 -15.19 -16.35
C VAL A 44 18.96 -14.48 -16.17
N ALA A 45 19.48 -13.80 -17.20
CA ALA A 45 20.74 -13.06 -17.11
C ALA A 45 20.67 -11.93 -16.06
N ALA A 46 19.54 -11.26 -15.91
CA ALA A 46 19.33 -10.26 -14.86
C ALA A 46 19.35 -10.87 -13.46
N VAL A 47 18.72 -12.04 -13.28
CA VAL A 47 18.72 -12.78 -12.01
C VAL A 47 20.12 -13.29 -11.67
N ASP A 48 20.83 -13.87 -12.64
CA ASP A 48 22.20 -14.36 -12.45
C ASP A 48 23.17 -13.24 -12.08
N ALA A 49 23.05 -12.08 -12.73
CA ALA A 49 23.85 -10.90 -12.41
C ALA A 49 23.56 -10.40 -10.98
N ALA A 50 22.29 -10.38 -10.56
CA ALA A 50 21.91 -10.01 -9.20
C ALA A 50 22.43 -11.03 -8.17
N ALA A 51 22.33 -12.33 -8.47
CA ALA A 51 22.83 -13.41 -7.62
C ALA A 51 24.35 -13.34 -7.47
N ALA A 52 25.09 -13.05 -8.54
CA ALA A 52 26.54 -12.85 -8.51
C ALA A 52 26.94 -11.63 -7.67
N ALA A 53 26.13 -10.57 -7.64
CA ALA A 53 26.37 -9.39 -6.79
C ALA A 53 26.03 -9.61 -5.30
N PHE A 54 25.19 -10.61 -5.00
CA PHE A 54 24.65 -10.82 -3.65
C PHE A 54 25.69 -11.14 -2.56
N PRO A 55 26.73 -11.96 -2.78
CA PRO A 55 27.75 -12.22 -1.76
C PRO A 55 28.44 -10.95 -1.27
N VAL A 56 28.80 -10.04 -2.19
CA VAL A 56 29.43 -8.76 -1.83
C VAL A 56 28.43 -7.85 -1.10
N TRP A 57 27.19 -7.76 -1.59
CA TRP A 57 26.15 -6.95 -0.96
C TRP A 57 25.77 -7.44 0.46
N SER A 58 25.61 -8.75 0.64
CA SER A 58 25.20 -9.35 1.91
C SER A 58 26.27 -9.25 2.98
N ALA A 59 27.55 -9.24 2.60
CA ALA A 59 28.68 -8.99 3.49
C ALA A 59 28.76 -7.52 3.98
N LEU A 60 28.04 -6.58 3.36
CA LEU A 60 28.06 -5.17 3.80
C LEU A 60 27.36 -4.99 5.15
N GLY A 61 28.03 -4.27 6.05
CA GLY A 61 27.46 -3.83 7.31
C GLY A 61 26.20 -2.95 7.12
N PRO A 62 25.29 -2.89 8.12
CA PRO A 62 24.05 -2.13 8.02
C PRO A 62 24.22 -0.65 7.63
N SER A 63 25.28 0.00 8.12
CA SER A 63 25.58 1.41 7.81
C SER A 63 25.95 1.63 6.35
N ALA A 64 26.75 0.74 5.75
CA ALA A 64 27.15 0.82 4.35
C ALA A 64 25.95 0.59 3.42
N ARG A 65 25.11 -0.40 3.71
CA ARG A 65 23.86 -0.64 2.97
C ARG A 65 22.91 0.55 3.07
N ARG A 66 22.75 1.13 4.27
CA ARG A 66 21.96 2.36 4.46
C ARG A 66 22.48 3.50 3.58
N ALA A 67 23.79 3.76 3.56
CA ALA A 67 24.36 4.83 2.76
C ALA A 67 24.06 4.67 1.26
N LEU A 68 24.16 3.46 0.73
CA LEU A 68 23.83 3.15 -0.67
C LEU A 68 22.33 3.34 -0.98
N LEU A 69 21.45 2.88 -0.09
CA LEU A 69 20.00 3.06 -0.24
C LEU A 69 19.59 4.53 -0.12
N THR A 70 20.18 5.30 0.80
CA THR A 70 19.94 6.75 0.92
C THR A 70 20.42 7.49 -0.33
N LYS A 71 21.57 7.11 -0.90
CA LYS A 71 22.04 7.67 -2.17
C LYS A 71 21.05 7.38 -3.31
N ALA A 72 20.49 6.17 -3.37
CA ALA A 72 19.46 5.82 -4.35
C ALA A 72 18.18 6.64 -4.14
N ALA A 73 17.75 6.85 -2.89
CA ALA A 73 16.60 7.69 -2.57
C ALA A 73 16.78 9.14 -3.04
N HIS A 74 17.91 9.77 -2.72
CA HIS A 74 18.19 11.13 -3.22
C HIS A 74 18.25 11.20 -4.75
N ALA A 75 18.77 10.15 -5.41
CA ALA A 75 18.80 10.09 -6.86
C ALA A 75 17.42 9.91 -7.49
N LEU A 76 16.48 9.26 -6.81
CA LEU A 76 15.09 9.15 -7.22
C LEU A 76 14.36 10.50 -7.05
N GLU A 77 14.52 11.13 -5.88
CA GLU A 77 13.92 12.42 -5.56
C GLU A 77 14.40 13.52 -6.53
N ALA A 78 15.70 13.59 -6.81
CA ALA A 78 16.26 14.54 -7.78
C ALA A 78 15.76 14.34 -9.22
N LYS A 79 15.08 13.22 -9.50
CA LYS A 79 14.50 12.89 -10.82
C LYS A 79 12.98 12.97 -10.83
N ALA A 80 12.36 13.55 -9.79
CA ALA A 80 10.91 13.63 -9.66
C ALA A 80 10.21 14.16 -10.92
N ASP A 81 10.63 15.33 -11.41
CA ASP A 81 10.03 15.94 -12.61
C ASP A 81 10.22 15.08 -13.86
N ALA A 82 11.37 14.43 -13.99
CA ALA A 82 11.66 13.54 -15.10
C ALA A 82 10.77 12.28 -15.08
N PHE A 83 10.52 11.71 -13.89
CA PHE A 83 9.58 10.61 -13.73
C PHE A 83 8.15 11.05 -13.97
N ALA A 84 7.76 12.24 -13.51
CA ALA A 84 6.42 12.79 -13.75
C ALA A 84 6.15 13.00 -15.24
N ALA A 85 7.11 13.58 -15.96
CA ALA A 85 7.03 13.75 -17.40
C ALA A 85 6.99 12.40 -18.15
N ALA A 86 7.78 11.41 -17.71
CA ALA A 86 7.76 10.07 -18.31
C ALA A 86 6.43 9.35 -18.09
N MET A 87 5.87 9.41 -16.87
CA MET A 87 4.56 8.82 -16.57
C MET A 87 3.44 9.48 -17.37
N ALA A 88 3.42 10.82 -17.43
CA ALA A 88 2.44 11.54 -18.24
C ALA A 88 2.50 11.12 -19.71
N ALA A 89 3.70 11.01 -20.28
CA ALA A 89 3.90 10.62 -21.67
C ALA A 89 3.56 9.14 -21.94
N GLU A 90 3.86 8.22 -21.02
CA GLU A 90 3.65 6.78 -21.26
C GLU A 90 2.27 6.27 -20.87
N THR A 91 1.59 6.90 -19.90
CA THR A 91 0.34 6.40 -19.34
C THR A 91 -0.79 7.44 -19.28
N GLY A 92 -0.53 8.70 -19.64
CA GLY A 92 -1.50 9.79 -19.50
C GLY A 92 -1.73 10.24 -18.05
N ALA A 93 -0.87 9.81 -17.11
CA ALA A 93 -0.99 10.18 -15.70
C ALA A 93 -0.91 11.70 -15.49
N SER A 94 -1.77 12.22 -14.61
CA SER A 94 -1.68 13.61 -14.17
C SER A 94 -0.40 13.86 -13.35
N GLY A 95 0.08 15.11 -13.32
CA GLY A 95 1.25 15.48 -12.54
C GLY A 95 1.10 15.17 -11.04
N ILE A 96 -0.11 15.28 -10.50
CA ILE A 96 -0.43 14.93 -9.10
C ILE A 96 -0.25 13.42 -8.87
N TRP A 97 -0.77 12.58 -9.78
CA TRP A 97 -0.64 11.13 -9.68
C TRP A 97 0.81 10.67 -9.84
N ALA A 98 1.57 11.33 -10.71
CA ALA A 98 2.98 11.01 -10.85
C ALA A 98 3.81 11.48 -9.64
N GLY A 99 3.49 12.65 -9.08
CA GLY A 99 4.03 13.14 -7.81
C GLY A 99 3.78 12.15 -6.67
N PHE A 100 2.56 11.61 -6.57
CA PHE A 100 2.20 10.52 -5.64
C PHE A 100 3.16 9.33 -5.76
N ASN A 101 3.41 8.83 -6.97
CA ASN A 101 4.25 7.64 -7.19
C ASN A 101 5.73 7.90 -6.86
N VAL A 102 6.24 9.11 -7.14
CA VAL A 102 7.64 9.47 -6.88
C VAL A 102 7.92 9.67 -5.39
N HIS A 103 6.96 10.25 -4.66
CA HIS A 103 7.14 10.64 -3.24
C HIS A 103 6.59 9.60 -2.27
N LEU A 104 6.15 8.44 -2.76
CA LEU A 104 5.24 7.54 -2.05
C LEU A 104 5.79 6.94 -0.75
N SER A 105 7.10 6.91 -0.51
CA SER A 105 7.66 6.22 0.66
C SER A 105 8.51 7.14 1.52
N LEU A 106 7.93 7.62 2.61
CA LEU A 106 8.70 8.19 3.70
C LEU A 106 9.15 7.03 4.61
N ASP A 107 10.38 6.55 4.41
CA ASP A 107 10.95 5.46 5.20
C ASP A 107 11.44 5.93 6.57
N ARG A 108 11.37 5.03 7.56
CA ARG A 108 11.85 5.23 8.94
C ARG A 108 11.13 6.36 9.68
N VAL A 109 9.81 6.44 9.51
CA VAL A 109 8.99 7.34 10.32
C VAL A 109 9.04 6.88 11.78
N THR A 110 9.21 7.84 12.68
CA THR A 110 9.23 7.64 14.14
C THR A 110 8.02 8.34 14.77
N PRO A 111 7.60 7.92 15.98
CA PRO A 111 6.47 8.57 16.68
C PRO A 111 6.64 10.08 16.89
N ASP A 112 7.87 10.58 17.02
CA ASP A 112 8.16 12.02 17.14
C ASP A 112 7.82 12.84 15.89
N MET A 113 7.59 12.20 14.74
CA MET A 113 7.25 12.88 13.48
C MET A 113 5.75 13.06 13.37
N ARG A 114 5.29 14.29 13.07
CA ARG A 114 3.85 14.59 12.90
C ARG A 114 3.11 13.64 11.95
N ILE A 115 3.75 13.28 10.83
CA ILE A 115 3.21 12.37 9.80
C ILE A 115 2.92 10.94 10.31
N TYR A 116 3.38 10.59 11.52
CA TYR A 116 3.04 9.33 12.17
C TYR A 116 1.59 9.33 12.70
N HIS A 117 1.10 10.47 13.21
CA HIS A 117 -0.23 10.59 13.81
C HIS A 117 -1.21 11.38 12.93
N ASP A 118 -0.76 12.45 12.28
CA ASP A 118 -1.61 13.36 11.51
C ASP A 118 -2.15 12.69 10.23
N GLU A 119 -3.46 12.72 10.04
CA GLU A 119 -4.09 12.31 8.78
C GLU A 119 -3.71 13.28 7.66
N SER A 120 -2.88 12.82 6.71
CA SER A 120 -2.37 13.69 5.65
C SER A 120 -3.39 14.05 4.56
N PHE A 121 -4.41 13.19 4.35
CA PHE A 121 -5.33 13.21 3.22
C PHE A 121 -4.67 13.36 1.84
N GLY A 122 -3.36 13.10 1.80
CA GLY A 122 -2.48 13.49 0.73
C GLY A 122 -1.65 12.31 0.26
N PRO A 123 -0.89 12.49 -0.83
CA PRO A 123 -0.25 11.40 -1.54
C PRO A 123 1.04 10.88 -0.88
N VAL A 124 1.04 10.63 0.42
CA VAL A 124 2.23 10.23 1.21
C VAL A 124 1.93 8.97 2.03
N LYS A 125 2.80 7.95 1.96
CA LYS A 125 2.71 6.76 2.83
C LYS A 125 3.93 6.68 3.77
N PRO A 126 3.73 6.82 5.09
CA PRO A 126 4.79 6.60 6.07
C PRO A 126 5.08 5.10 6.23
N ILE A 127 6.37 4.75 6.32
CA ILE A 127 6.82 3.39 6.63
C ILE A 127 7.46 3.40 8.02
N VAL A 128 6.81 2.71 8.96
CA VAL A 128 7.30 2.46 10.31
C VAL A 128 7.89 1.06 10.37
N ARG A 129 9.11 0.93 10.91
CA ARG A 129 9.81 -0.35 11.02
C ARG A 129 9.66 -0.91 12.43
N VAL A 130 9.13 -2.12 12.54
CA VAL A 130 8.93 -2.85 13.80
C VAL A 130 9.76 -4.13 13.81
N ARG A 131 10.09 -4.65 15.00
CA ARG A 131 11.02 -5.79 15.16
C ARG A 131 10.34 -7.09 15.60
N SER A 132 9.06 -7.05 15.95
CA SER A 132 8.28 -8.22 16.34
C SER A 132 6.80 -8.02 16.03
N GLU A 133 6.01 -9.07 16.21
CA GLU A 133 4.56 -9.03 16.05
C GLU A 133 3.91 -8.14 17.11
N GLU A 134 4.36 -8.22 18.37
CA GLU A 134 3.87 -7.39 19.47
C GLU A 134 4.16 -5.90 19.20
N ALA A 135 5.36 -5.60 18.69
CA ALA A 135 5.71 -4.24 18.28
C ALA A 135 4.87 -3.76 17.09
N ALA A 136 4.48 -4.66 16.17
CA ALA A 136 3.60 -4.33 15.04
C ALA A 136 2.19 -3.99 15.52
N ILE A 137 1.63 -4.79 16.43
CA ILE A 137 0.32 -4.54 17.05
C ILE A 137 0.35 -3.22 17.83
N ALA A 138 1.38 -3.01 18.65
CA ALA A 138 1.54 -1.77 19.41
C ALA A 138 1.60 -0.55 18.47
N CYS A 139 2.40 -0.62 17.40
CA CYS A 139 2.48 0.44 16.40
C CYS A 139 1.14 0.68 15.68
N ALA A 140 0.40 -0.37 15.33
CA ALA A 140 -0.90 -0.24 14.67
C ALA A 140 -1.97 0.39 15.59
N ASN A 141 -1.89 0.12 16.90
CA ASN A 141 -2.83 0.64 17.89
C ASN A 141 -2.44 2.00 18.45
N ASP A 142 -1.18 2.43 18.27
CA ASP A 142 -0.62 3.73 18.65
C ASP A 142 -1.08 4.84 17.67
N ASN A 143 -2.40 4.96 17.54
CA ASN A 143 -3.06 5.97 16.76
C ASN A 143 -4.43 6.29 17.38
N GLU A 144 -4.86 7.55 17.28
CA GLU A 144 -6.19 8.00 17.72
C GLU A 144 -7.31 7.50 16.80
N TYR A 145 -6.99 7.09 15.58
CA TYR A 145 -7.93 6.58 14.58
C TYR A 145 -8.00 5.05 14.57
N GLY A 146 -9.12 4.52 14.03
CA GLY A 146 -9.40 3.09 13.98
C GLY A 146 -10.45 2.73 12.92
N LEU A 147 -10.30 3.21 11.68
CA LEU A 147 -11.25 2.94 10.60
C LEU A 147 -11.02 1.57 9.95
N SER A 148 -9.95 1.45 9.16
CA SER A 148 -9.60 0.25 8.39
C SER A 148 -8.12 -0.10 8.55
N ALA A 149 -7.83 -1.40 8.66
CA ALA A 149 -6.51 -1.96 8.79
C ALA A 149 -6.31 -3.18 7.87
N ALA A 150 -5.06 -3.61 7.72
CA ALA A 150 -4.74 -4.81 6.96
C ALA A 150 -3.52 -5.55 7.54
N VAL A 151 -3.53 -6.88 7.44
CA VAL A 151 -2.43 -7.76 7.86
C VAL A 151 -2.07 -8.68 6.71
N PHE A 152 -0.81 -8.66 6.29
CA PHE A 152 -0.29 -9.53 5.23
C PHE A 152 0.66 -10.58 5.81
N SER A 153 0.35 -11.86 5.61
CA SER A 153 1.20 -12.99 6.02
C SER A 153 0.81 -14.26 5.27
N ARG A 154 1.82 -15.10 4.96
CA ARG A 154 1.60 -16.45 4.40
C ARG A 154 0.97 -17.39 5.43
N ASP A 155 1.24 -17.17 6.70
CA ASP A 155 0.54 -17.83 7.81
C ASP A 155 -0.72 -17.03 8.12
N THR A 156 -1.87 -17.54 7.65
CA THR A 156 -3.18 -16.90 7.80
C THR A 156 -3.74 -17.02 9.21
N ALA A 157 -3.39 -18.07 9.95
CA ALA A 157 -3.80 -18.23 11.35
C ALA A 157 -3.12 -17.16 12.21
N ARG A 158 -1.82 -16.96 12.02
CA ARG A 158 -1.08 -15.86 12.64
C ARG A 158 -1.64 -14.50 12.23
N ALA A 159 -1.90 -14.29 10.93
CA ALA A 159 -2.49 -13.04 10.45
C ALA A 159 -3.83 -12.73 11.10
N LEU A 160 -4.68 -13.74 11.26
CA LEU A 160 -5.99 -13.60 11.90
C LEU A 160 -5.87 -13.29 13.39
N ASN A 161 -4.88 -13.86 14.09
CA ASN A 161 -4.62 -13.54 15.49
C ASN A 161 -4.17 -12.08 15.64
N VAL A 162 -3.26 -11.61 14.79
CA VAL A 162 -2.86 -10.19 14.75
C VAL A 162 -4.05 -9.29 14.44
N ALA A 163 -4.86 -9.62 13.42
CA ALA A 163 -6.03 -8.84 13.03
C ALA A 163 -7.03 -8.63 14.18
N LYS A 164 -7.23 -9.64 15.04
CA LYS A 164 -8.09 -9.54 16.22
C LYS A 164 -7.56 -8.60 17.29
N CYS A 165 -6.25 -8.33 17.30
CA CYS A 165 -5.61 -7.44 18.26
C CYS A 165 -5.48 -6.00 17.77
N ILE A 166 -5.75 -5.72 16.49
CA ILE A 166 -5.73 -4.36 15.93
C ILE A 166 -7.06 -3.65 16.23
N GLU A 167 -6.98 -2.50 16.88
CA GLU A 167 -8.12 -1.68 17.27
C GLU A 167 -8.68 -0.90 16.07
N SER A 168 -9.47 -1.57 15.24
CA SER A 168 -10.09 -1.01 14.04
C SER A 168 -11.50 -1.54 13.85
N GLY A 169 -12.34 -0.79 13.14
CA GLY A 169 -13.67 -1.27 12.77
C GLY A 169 -13.64 -2.32 11.66
N ILE A 170 -12.61 -2.27 10.81
CA ILE A 170 -12.43 -3.15 9.64
C ILE A 170 -10.97 -3.61 9.60
N CYS A 171 -10.74 -4.92 9.42
CA CYS A 171 -9.40 -5.44 9.19
C CYS A 171 -9.40 -6.52 8.10
N HIS A 172 -8.52 -6.36 7.11
CA HIS A 172 -8.39 -7.29 5.98
C HIS A 172 -7.14 -8.16 6.12
N VAL A 173 -7.32 -9.48 6.13
CA VAL A 173 -6.20 -10.43 6.05
C VAL A 173 -5.87 -10.68 4.59
N ASN A 174 -4.63 -10.38 4.19
CA ASN A 174 -4.12 -10.50 2.82
C ASN A 174 -4.94 -9.72 1.77
N GLY A 175 -5.62 -8.65 2.19
CA GLY A 175 -6.34 -7.70 1.35
C GLY A 175 -5.93 -6.25 1.66
N PRO A 176 -6.16 -5.31 0.74
CA PRO A 176 -5.81 -3.91 0.94
C PRO A 176 -6.69 -3.24 2.01
N THR A 177 -6.23 -2.11 2.58
CA THR A 177 -7.03 -1.29 3.52
C THR A 177 -8.21 -0.58 2.85
N VAL A 178 -8.16 -0.41 1.52
CA VAL A 178 -9.22 0.21 0.73
C VAL A 178 -10.10 -0.89 0.15
N HIS A 179 -11.22 -1.14 0.79
CA HIS A 179 -12.24 -2.08 0.32
C HIS A 179 -13.58 -1.75 0.98
N ASP A 180 -14.65 -1.71 0.20
CA ASP A 180 -16.01 -1.54 0.68
C ASP A 180 -16.98 -2.33 -0.21
N GLU A 181 -17.97 -2.96 0.42
CA GLU A 181 -19.01 -3.75 -0.23
C GLU A 181 -20.34 -3.47 0.48
N ALA A 182 -21.38 -3.11 -0.28
CA ALA A 182 -22.64 -2.62 0.29
C ALA A 182 -23.32 -3.57 1.30
N GLN A 183 -23.10 -4.87 1.16
CA GLN A 183 -23.65 -5.89 2.06
C GLN A 183 -22.89 -6.06 3.38
N MET A 184 -21.70 -5.48 3.51
CA MET A 184 -20.84 -5.59 4.69
C MET A 184 -20.96 -4.34 5.58
N PRO A 185 -20.80 -4.46 6.91
CA PRO A 185 -20.81 -3.31 7.79
C PRO A 185 -19.51 -2.48 7.64
N PHE A 186 -19.65 -1.17 7.48
CA PHE A 186 -18.55 -0.23 7.34
C PHE A 186 -18.63 0.87 8.42
N GLY A 187 -17.56 1.06 9.17
CA GLY A 187 -17.44 2.14 10.16
C GLY A 187 -16.32 1.88 11.16
N GLY A 188 -15.84 2.91 11.84
CA GLY A 188 -14.63 2.88 12.66
C GLY A 188 -14.85 2.73 14.16
N VAL A 189 -13.76 2.91 14.90
CA VAL A 189 -13.71 3.05 16.37
C VAL A 189 -12.78 4.23 16.73
N LYS A 190 -12.67 4.57 18.02
CA LYS A 190 -11.88 5.71 18.51
C LYS A 190 -12.32 7.04 17.86
N ALA A 191 -11.37 7.90 17.45
CA ALA A 191 -11.65 9.16 16.78
C ALA A 191 -12.24 8.99 15.36
N SER A 192 -12.23 7.76 14.80
CA SER A 192 -12.92 7.46 13.52
C SER A 192 -14.44 7.34 13.66
N GLY A 193 -15.00 7.63 14.84
CA GLY A 193 -16.44 7.70 15.08
C GLY A 193 -17.08 6.39 15.54
N PHE A 194 -18.40 6.35 15.44
CA PHE A 194 -19.27 5.24 15.88
C PHE A 194 -20.42 5.02 14.89
N GLY A 195 -21.19 3.95 15.09
CA GLY A 195 -22.24 3.50 14.16
C GLY A 195 -21.67 2.75 12.95
N ARG A 196 -22.54 2.11 12.16
CA ARG A 196 -22.13 1.34 10.97
C ARG A 196 -23.06 1.56 9.78
N PHE A 197 -22.48 1.89 8.62
CA PHE A 197 -23.19 1.79 7.34
C PHE A 197 -23.15 0.36 6.81
N GLY A 198 -23.99 0.06 5.82
CA GLY A 198 -23.93 -1.20 5.08
C GLY A 198 -24.45 -2.43 5.84
N GLY A 199 -24.81 -3.45 5.08
CA GLY A 199 -25.35 -4.71 5.57
C GLY A 199 -26.57 -4.54 6.49
N LYS A 200 -26.74 -5.49 7.41
CA LYS A 200 -27.84 -5.45 8.40
C LYS A 200 -27.61 -4.41 9.50
N ALA A 201 -26.36 -4.06 9.78
CA ALA A 201 -26.02 -3.08 10.81
C ALA A 201 -26.56 -1.70 10.45
N GLY A 202 -26.43 -1.29 9.19
CA GLY A 202 -26.95 0.00 8.71
C GLY A 202 -28.47 0.14 8.82
N ILE A 203 -29.24 -0.96 8.84
CA ILE A 203 -30.71 -0.88 9.02
C ILE A 203 -31.04 -0.29 10.40
N ALA A 204 -30.29 -0.67 11.44
CA ALA A 204 -30.53 -0.19 12.79
C ALA A 204 -30.29 1.32 12.94
N GLU A 205 -29.39 1.91 12.14
CA GLU A 205 -29.09 3.34 12.15
C GLU A 205 -30.23 4.21 11.57
N PHE A 206 -31.14 3.60 10.80
CA PHE A 206 -32.26 4.30 10.14
C PHE A 206 -33.63 3.76 10.55
N THR A 207 -33.73 3.03 11.67
CA THR A 207 -34.99 2.46 12.16
C THR A 207 -35.15 2.63 13.67
N ASP A 208 -36.40 2.76 14.13
CA ASP A 208 -36.73 2.73 15.55
C ASP A 208 -37.15 1.32 15.97
N LEU A 209 -36.36 0.68 16.85
CA LEU A 209 -36.72 -0.63 17.41
C LEU A 209 -37.83 -0.48 18.46
N ARG A 210 -39.02 -1.03 18.16
CA ARG A 210 -40.19 -0.94 19.02
C ARG A 210 -40.53 -2.29 19.67
N TRP A 211 -40.60 -2.31 21.00
CA TRP A 211 -41.15 -3.45 21.74
C TRP A 211 -42.67 -3.27 21.89
N VAL A 212 -43.44 -4.16 21.28
CA VAL A 212 -44.92 -4.16 21.33
C VAL A 212 -45.40 -5.46 21.95
N THR A 213 -46.24 -5.37 22.97
CA THR A 213 -46.82 -6.53 23.66
C THR A 213 -48.34 -6.51 23.59
N LEU A 214 -48.95 -7.67 23.33
CA LEU A 214 -50.39 -7.88 23.45
C LEU A 214 -50.65 -8.94 24.52
N GLN A 215 -51.39 -8.58 25.55
CA GLN A 215 -51.81 -9.52 26.60
C GLN A 215 -53.19 -10.08 26.24
N THR A 216 -53.29 -11.40 26.09
CA THR A 216 -54.54 -12.09 25.68
C THR A 216 -55.25 -12.80 26.82
N THR A 217 -54.63 -12.88 28.00
CA THR A 217 -55.18 -13.52 29.20
C THR A 217 -54.92 -12.65 30.44
N PRO A 218 -55.69 -12.85 31.53
CA PRO A 218 -55.37 -12.22 32.81
C PRO A 218 -53.95 -12.58 33.25
N ARG A 219 -53.20 -11.59 33.72
CA ARG A 219 -51.82 -11.77 34.19
C ARG A 219 -51.80 -11.70 35.71
N HIS A 220 -51.00 -12.55 36.32
CA HIS A 220 -50.75 -12.47 37.75
C HIS A 220 -49.85 -11.27 38.03
N TYR A 221 -50.39 -10.26 38.73
CA TYR A 221 -49.62 -9.17 39.30
C TYR A 221 -49.24 -9.53 40.74
N PRO A 222 -48.11 -9.04 41.25
CA PRO A 222 -47.65 -9.38 42.61
C PRO A 222 -48.58 -8.83 43.73
N PHE A 223 -49.56 -7.99 43.40
CA PHE A 223 -50.59 -7.45 44.28
C PHE A 223 -51.90 -7.26 43.50
#